data_AF-B8DT29-F1
#
_entry.id   AF-B8DT29-F1
#
_cell.length_a   1.000
_cell.length_b   1.000
_cell.length_c   1.000
_cell.angle_alpha   90.00
_cell.angle_beta   90.00
_cell.angle_gamma   90.00
#
_symmetry.space_group_name_H-M   'P 1'
#
loop_
_entity.id
_entity.type
_entity.pdbx_description
1 polymer ?
#
loop_
_entity_poly.entity_id
_entity_poly.type
_entity_poly.pdbx_seq_one_letter_code
_entity_poly.pdbx_strand_id
1 'polypeptide(L)'
;MISNVRGGKIENGVAMPDKLNGSVTYRYTYDYTHEPLKAEITFTPSVWFTDVNVYSTPHAVDIQWLADNKITTGWLVNGCYVFRGMDNVKRRDMAAFLHRLAAKAGKGTNVTPKNNFKDVNAKTPHVADIQWLAGAGVTEGWKVGNSYEFRGMNNVVRQDMAAFLHHLNDKVLAR
;
A
#
# COMPACT_ATOMS: atom_id res chain seq x y z
N MET A 1 -34.82 3.91 12.43
CA MET A 1 -33.94 3.15 13.37
C MET A 1 -33.21 2.04 12.62
N ILE A 2 -31.93 1.77 12.91
CA ILE A 2 -31.15 0.67 12.31
C ILE A 2 -31.28 -0.59 13.18
N SER A 3 -31.50 -1.76 12.57
CA SER A 3 -31.56 -3.06 13.26
C SER A 3 -31.06 -4.20 12.37
N ASN A 4 -30.92 -5.41 12.92
CA ASN A 4 -30.56 -6.62 12.18
C ASN A 4 -29.28 -6.49 11.35
N VAL A 5 -28.25 -5.85 11.90
CA VAL A 5 -26.94 -5.74 11.24
C VAL A 5 -26.27 -7.12 11.16
N ARG A 6 -25.78 -7.51 9.99
CA ARG A 6 -25.05 -8.76 9.74
C ARG A 6 -23.86 -8.54 8.79
N GLY A 7 -22.81 -9.36 8.93
CA GLY A 7 -21.61 -9.29 8.10
C GLY A 7 -20.70 -8.09 8.43
N GLY A 8 -20.92 -7.47 9.59
CA GLY A 8 -20.16 -6.36 10.11
C GLY A 8 -20.94 -5.62 11.20
N LYS A 9 -20.55 -4.38 11.45
CA LYS A 9 -21.16 -3.47 12.42
C LYS A 9 -21.42 -2.09 11.82
N ILE A 10 -22.28 -1.30 12.45
CA ILE A 10 -22.49 0.10 12.13
C ILE A 10 -22.17 0.92 13.36
N GLU A 11 -21.15 1.78 13.26
CA GLU A 11 -20.70 2.66 14.35
C GLU A 11 -20.69 4.11 13.84
N ASN A 12 -21.36 5.02 14.55
CA ASN A 12 -21.46 6.44 14.17
C ASN A 12 -21.91 6.67 12.72
N GLY A 13 -22.81 5.81 12.21
CA GLY A 13 -23.31 5.88 10.82
C GLY A 13 -22.38 5.27 9.77
N VAL A 14 -21.23 4.71 10.17
CA VAL A 14 -20.26 4.07 9.28
C VAL A 14 -20.42 2.55 9.32
N ALA A 15 -20.65 1.93 8.17
CA ALA A 15 -20.66 0.48 8.04
C ALA A 15 -19.23 -0.07 7.99
N MET A 16 -18.92 -1.03 8.86
CA MET A 16 -17.62 -1.67 8.97
C MET A 16 -17.80 -3.18 8.76
N PRO A 17 -17.27 -3.77 7.68
CA PRO A 17 -17.50 -5.18 7.37
C PRO A 17 -16.60 -6.08 8.21
N ASP A 18 -17.06 -7.31 8.48
CA ASP A 18 -16.26 -8.34 9.17
C ASP A 18 -15.06 -8.82 8.34
N LYS A 19 -15.12 -8.60 7.03
CA LYS A 19 -14.10 -8.96 6.04
C LYS A 19 -13.93 -7.80 5.07
N LEU A 20 -12.70 -7.51 4.65
CA LEU A 20 -12.40 -6.41 3.73
C LEU A 20 -13.11 -6.54 2.37
N ASN A 21 -13.42 -7.77 1.94
CA ASN A 21 -14.21 -8.09 0.73
C ASN A 21 -15.62 -8.61 1.05
N GLY A 22 -16.15 -8.29 2.23
CA GLY A 22 -17.45 -8.75 2.70
C GLY A 22 -18.60 -7.79 2.37
N SER A 23 -19.74 -8.02 3.02
CA SER A 23 -20.93 -7.19 2.88
C SER A 23 -21.57 -6.93 4.25
N VAL A 24 -21.99 -5.70 4.50
CA VAL A 24 -22.80 -5.33 5.67
C VAL A 24 -24.25 -5.22 5.23
N THR A 25 -25.12 -6.00 5.86
CA THR A 25 -26.57 -5.94 5.64
C THR A 25 -27.26 -5.46 6.89
N TYR A 26 -28.27 -4.61 6.76
CA TYR A 26 -29.06 -4.12 7.89
C TYR A 26 -30.47 -3.73 7.45
N ARG A 27 -31.36 -3.58 8.43
CA ARG A 27 -32.69 -3.00 8.24
C ARG A 27 -32.72 -1.57 8.77
N TYR A 28 -33.45 -0.69 8.10
CA TYR A 28 -33.67 0.67 8.55
C TYR A 28 -35.14 1.09 8.39
N THR A 29 -35.64 1.84 9.35
CA THR A 29 -36.94 2.52 9.28
C THR A 29 -36.73 4.03 9.20
N TYR A 30 -37.41 4.68 8.24
CA TYR A 30 -37.44 6.15 8.13
C TYR A 30 -38.60 6.74 8.93
N ASP A 31 -39.75 6.05 8.96
CA ASP A 31 -40.87 6.31 9.87
C ASP A 31 -41.33 4.97 10.50
N TYR A 32 -42.16 5.04 11.55
CA TYR A 32 -42.70 3.86 12.25
C TYR A 32 -43.98 3.29 11.62
N THR A 33 -44.39 3.82 10.46
CA THR A 33 -45.66 3.46 9.81
C THR A 33 -45.51 2.46 8.67
N HIS A 34 -44.27 2.14 8.28
CA HIS A 34 -43.96 1.21 7.18
C HIS A 34 -43.06 0.06 7.62
N GLU A 35 -43.09 -1.03 6.84
CA GLU A 35 -42.15 -2.13 6.98
C GLU A 35 -40.70 -1.66 6.85
N PRO A 36 -39.76 -2.18 7.66
CA PRO A 36 -38.36 -1.80 7.57
C PRO A 36 -37.76 -2.08 6.19
N LEU A 37 -37.08 -1.09 5.63
CA LEU A 37 -36.31 -1.23 4.40
C LEU A 37 -35.01 -1.99 4.68
N LYS A 38 -34.53 -2.75 3.68
CA LYS A 38 -33.25 -3.47 3.75
C LYS A 38 -32.18 -2.71 2.96
N ALA A 39 -31.00 -2.58 3.54
CA ALA A 39 -29.80 -2.12 2.85
C ALA A 39 -28.72 -3.21 2.87
N GLU A 40 -27.93 -3.25 1.80
CA GLU A 40 -26.76 -4.10 1.65
C GLU A 40 -25.63 -3.25 1.08
N ILE A 41 -24.49 -3.23 1.78
CA ILE A 41 -23.28 -2.53 1.37
C ILE A 41 -22.23 -3.59 1.12
N THR A 42 -21.83 -3.75 -0.14
CA THR A 42 -20.79 -4.69 -0.55
C THR A 42 -19.45 -3.98 -0.70
N PHE A 43 -18.41 -4.53 -0.09
CA PHE A 43 -17.05 -4.00 -0.16
C PHE A 43 -16.26 -4.78 -1.20
N THR A 44 -15.75 -4.07 -2.21
CA THR A 44 -15.03 -4.65 -3.36
C THR A 44 -13.61 -4.08 -3.45
N PRO A 45 -12.69 -4.50 -2.57
CA PRO A 45 -11.30 -4.04 -2.61
C PRO A 45 -10.61 -4.47 -3.91
N SER A 46 -9.59 -3.72 -4.34
CA SER A 46 -8.85 -4.07 -5.57
C SER A 46 -8.07 -5.38 -5.42
N VAL A 47 -7.50 -5.60 -4.23
CA VAL A 47 -6.81 -6.80 -3.78
C VAL A 47 -7.16 -7.00 -2.31
N TRP A 48 -7.38 -8.25 -1.91
CA TRP A 48 -7.54 -8.63 -0.51
C TRP A 48 -6.43 -9.61 -0.11
N PHE A 49 -5.90 -9.47 1.10
CA PHE A 49 -4.81 -10.31 1.60
C PHE A 49 -5.35 -11.34 2.60
N THR A 50 -5.03 -12.62 2.41
CA THR A 50 -5.53 -13.71 3.26
C THR A 50 -4.99 -13.68 4.69
N ASP A 51 -3.85 -13.02 4.90
CA ASP A 51 -3.19 -12.83 6.20
C ASP A 51 -3.54 -11.50 6.88
N VAL A 52 -4.55 -10.78 6.38
CA VAL A 52 -5.04 -9.52 6.97
C VAL A 52 -6.48 -9.68 7.44
N ASN A 53 -6.69 -9.52 8.74
CA ASN A 53 -7.99 -9.56 9.39
C ASN A 53 -8.34 -8.18 9.97
N VAL A 54 -9.53 -7.67 9.67
CA VAL A 54 -9.97 -6.32 10.06
C VAL A 54 -10.02 -6.10 11.58
N TYR A 55 -10.14 -7.17 12.37
CA TYR A 55 -10.29 -7.11 13.82
C TYR A 55 -9.00 -7.37 14.59
N SER A 56 -8.07 -8.15 14.03
CA SER A 56 -6.87 -8.58 14.76
C SER A 56 -5.56 -8.15 14.12
N THR A 57 -5.54 -7.76 12.84
CA THR A 57 -4.34 -7.22 12.20
C THR A 57 -4.22 -5.72 12.51
N PRO A 58 -3.13 -5.28 13.18
CA PRO A 58 -2.88 -3.86 13.35
C PRO A 58 -2.84 -3.16 11.99
N HIS A 59 -3.43 -1.96 11.90
CA HIS A 59 -3.41 -1.15 10.69
C HIS A 59 -4.07 -1.81 9.46
N ALA A 60 -5.00 -2.77 9.64
CA ALA A 60 -5.67 -3.47 8.54
C ALA A 60 -6.30 -2.50 7.51
N VAL A 61 -6.89 -1.39 7.97
CA VAL A 61 -7.48 -0.36 7.12
C VAL A 61 -6.40 0.37 6.29
N ASP A 62 -5.25 0.69 6.88
CA ASP A 62 -4.14 1.34 6.19
C ASP A 62 -3.51 0.40 5.14
N ILE A 63 -3.40 -0.89 5.45
CA ILE A 63 -2.96 -1.93 4.53
C ILE A 63 -3.92 -2.00 3.33
N GLN A 64 -5.23 -1.99 3.58
CA GLN A 64 -6.23 -2.00 2.50
C GLN A 64 -6.14 -0.72 1.66
N TRP A 65 -5.94 0.44 2.28
CA TRP A 65 -5.73 1.68 1.56
C TRP A 65 -4.51 1.62 0.62
N LEU A 66 -3.40 1.02 1.05
CA LEU A 66 -2.24 0.80 0.17
C LEU A 66 -2.59 -0.05 -1.05
N ALA A 67 -3.41 -1.09 -0.87
CA ALA A 67 -3.82 -1.99 -1.95
C ALA A 67 -4.82 -1.31 -2.92
N ASP A 68 -5.83 -0.64 -2.40
CA ASP A 68 -6.84 0.08 -3.19
C ASP A 68 -6.21 1.17 -4.05
N ASN A 69 -5.14 1.79 -3.54
CA ASN A 69 -4.35 2.79 -4.25
C ASN A 69 -3.19 2.21 -5.08
N LYS A 70 -3.10 0.88 -5.19
CA LYS A 70 -2.09 0.14 -5.97
C LYS A 70 -0.64 0.46 -5.56
N ILE A 71 -0.42 0.88 -4.32
CA ILE A 71 0.91 1.13 -3.76
C ILE A 71 1.56 -0.21 -3.38
N THR A 72 0.80 -1.09 -2.73
CA THR A 72 1.19 -2.48 -2.52
C THR A 72 0.36 -3.43 -3.39
N THR A 73 0.97 -4.54 -3.78
CA THR A 73 0.31 -5.66 -4.47
C THR A 73 0.35 -6.94 -3.65
N GLY A 74 1.04 -6.93 -2.51
CA GLY A 74 1.39 -8.12 -1.74
C GLY A 74 2.15 -9.17 -2.56
N TRP A 75 2.08 -10.41 -2.09
CA TRP A 75 2.74 -11.57 -2.66
C TRP A 75 1.71 -12.62 -3.05
N LEU A 76 1.76 -13.10 -4.30
CA LEU A 76 0.98 -14.26 -4.71
C LEU A 76 1.63 -15.54 -4.17
N VAL A 77 0.95 -16.21 -3.25
CA VAL A 77 1.38 -17.47 -2.63
C VAL A 77 0.22 -18.45 -2.72
N ASN A 78 0.42 -19.56 -3.44
CA ASN A 78 -0.57 -20.61 -3.62
C ASN A 78 -1.95 -20.10 -4.11
N GLY A 79 -1.93 -19.17 -5.08
CA GLY A 79 -3.15 -18.60 -5.66
C GLY A 79 -3.84 -17.53 -4.81
N CYS A 80 -3.32 -17.21 -3.62
CA CYS A 80 -3.83 -16.17 -2.74
C CYS A 80 -2.81 -15.04 -2.59
N TYR A 81 -3.28 -13.81 -2.37
CA TYR A 81 -2.38 -12.71 -2.03
C TYR A 81 -2.17 -12.64 -0.52
N VAL A 82 -0.93 -12.43 -0.09
CA VAL A 82 -0.55 -12.16 1.31
C VAL A 82 0.22 -10.86 1.42
N PHE A 83 0.03 -10.12 2.52
CA PHE A 83 0.70 -8.85 2.78
C PHE A 83 2.05 -9.01 3.49
N ARG A 84 2.15 -9.98 4.42
CA ARG A 84 3.29 -10.23 5.31
C ARG A 84 3.59 -9.04 6.24
N GLY A 85 2.58 -8.62 6.99
CA GLY A 85 2.63 -7.38 7.80
C GLY A 85 3.70 -7.31 8.89
N MET A 86 4.32 -8.44 9.26
CA MET A 86 5.41 -8.50 10.25
C MET A 86 6.81 -8.62 9.62
N ASP A 87 6.90 -8.73 8.29
CA ASP A 87 8.18 -8.82 7.59
C ASP A 87 8.87 -7.45 7.53
N ASN A 88 10.19 -7.45 7.65
CA ASN A 88 10.98 -6.25 7.41
C ASN A 88 10.90 -5.84 5.94
N VAL A 89 10.60 -4.55 5.70
CA VAL A 89 10.59 -3.99 4.35
C VAL A 89 12.01 -3.98 3.78
N LYS A 90 12.21 -4.58 2.61
CA LYS A 90 13.48 -4.50 1.88
C LYS A 90 13.58 -3.18 1.13
N ARG A 91 14.80 -2.68 0.94
CA ARG A 91 15.03 -1.39 0.25
C ARG A 91 14.40 -1.33 -1.15
N ARG A 92 14.40 -2.43 -1.89
CA ARG A 92 13.73 -2.50 -3.22
C ARG A 92 12.21 -2.41 -3.13
N ASP A 93 11.61 -3.01 -2.11
CA ASP A 93 10.15 -2.99 -1.92
C ASP A 93 9.72 -1.58 -1.51
N MET A 94 10.50 -0.93 -0.64
CA MET A 94 10.33 0.48 -0.31
C MET A 94 10.45 1.39 -1.54
N ALA A 95 11.38 1.12 -2.46
CA ALA A 95 11.47 1.88 -3.71
C ALA A 95 10.20 1.76 -4.55
N ALA A 96 9.65 0.56 -4.68
CA ALA A 96 8.37 0.35 -5.36
C ALA A 96 7.21 1.10 -4.67
N PHE A 97 7.13 1.05 -3.35
CA PHE A 97 6.07 1.75 -2.60
C PHE A 97 6.15 3.27 -2.78
N LEU A 98 7.33 3.85 -2.63
CA LEU A 98 7.52 5.31 -2.76
C LEU A 98 7.28 5.79 -4.19
N HIS A 99 7.74 5.03 -5.20
CA HIS A 99 7.48 5.36 -6.60
C HIS A 99 5.97 5.31 -6.92
N ARG A 100 5.26 4.27 -6.48
CA ARG A 100 3.82 4.15 -6.70
C ARG A 100 3.03 5.21 -5.93
N LEU A 101 3.46 5.58 -4.73
CA LEU A 101 2.88 6.69 -3.99
C LEU A 101 3.05 8.01 -4.75
N ALA A 102 4.22 8.27 -5.34
CA ALA A 102 4.44 9.43 -6.21
C ALA A 102 3.58 9.36 -7.48
N ALA A 103 3.43 8.18 -8.10
CA ALA A 103 2.58 7.98 -9.26
C ALA A 103 1.10 8.29 -8.94
N LYS A 104 0.60 7.88 -7.78
CA LYS A 104 -0.74 8.25 -7.28
C LYS A 104 -0.91 9.76 -7.15
N ALA A 105 0.15 10.48 -6.80
CA ALA A 105 0.16 11.95 -6.75
C ALA A 105 0.39 12.62 -8.12
N GLY A 106 0.45 11.86 -9.22
CA GLY A 106 0.72 12.38 -10.57
C GLY A 106 2.19 12.79 -10.79
N LYS A 107 3.11 12.35 -9.93
CA LYS A 107 4.54 12.73 -9.93
C LYS A 107 5.48 11.56 -10.17
N GLY A 108 4.96 10.41 -10.62
CA GLY A 108 5.74 9.19 -10.89
C GLY A 108 6.47 9.17 -12.23
N THR A 109 6.39 10.21 -13.05
CA THR A 109 6.95 10.24 -14.41
C THR A 109 7.95 11.40 -14.57
N ASN A 110 8.54 11.55 -15.76
CA ASN A 110 9.44 12.66 -16.12
C ASN A 110 10.74 12.73 -15.30
N VAL A 111 11.20 11.57 -14.80
CA VAL A 111 12.49 11.41 -14.13
C VAL A 111 13.42 10.64 -15.05
N THR A 112 14.65 11.13 -15.21
CA THR A 112 15.71 10.35 -15.89
C THR A 112 16.21 9.26 -14.94
N PRO A 113 16.04 7.96 -15.24
CA PRO A 113 16.40 6.90 -14.31
C PRO A 113 17.92 6.78 -14.11
N LYS A 114 18.38 6.46 -12.90
CA LYS A 114 19.80 6.18 -12.60
C LYS A 114 20.10 4.70 -12.80
N ASN A 115 20.97 4.37 -13.76
CA ASN A 115 21.25 2.99 -14.19
C ASN A 115 22.66 2.48 -13.85
N ASN A 116 23.45 3.20 -13.05
CA ASN A 116 24.85 2.87 -12.73
C ASN A 116 25.04 2.13 -11.39
N PHE A 117 23.99 1.47 -10.87
CA PHE A 117 24.09 0.57 -9.73
C PHE A 117 24.61 -0.80 -10.18
N LYS A 118 25.77 -1.23 -9.69
CA LYS A 118 26.37 -2.51 -10.12
C LYS A 118 25.62 -3.75 -9.61
N ASP A 119 24.81 -3.61 -8.56
CA ASP A 119 23.98 -4.66 -7.97
C ASP A 119 22.50 -4.62 -8.46
N VAL A 120 22.21 -3.81 -9.47
CA VAL A 120 20.89 -3.72 -10.10
C VAL A 120 21.02 -4.03 -11.58
N ASN A 121 20.30 -5.04 -12.04
CA ASN A 121 20.25 -5.44 -13.44
C ASN A 121 18.79 -5.71 -13.87
N ALA A 122 18.58 -6.07 -15.13
CA ALA A 122 17.25 -6.30 -15.68
C ALA A 122 16.44 -7.41 -14.98
N LYS A 123 17.09 -8.33 -14.26
CA LYS A 123 16.46 -9.39 -13.48
C LYS A 123 16.20 -8.98 -12.02
N THR A 124 16.70 -7.82 -11.58
CA THR A 124 16.48 -7.32 -10.22
C THR A 124 14.99 -6.98 -10.05
N PRO A 125 14.30 -7.55 -9.06
CA PRO A 125 12.92 -7.17 -8.75
C PRO A 125 12.83 -5.67 -8.49
N HIS A 126 11.80 -5.03 -9.04
CA HIS A 126 11.57 -3.57 -8.92
C HIS A 126 12.65 -2.70 -9.56
N VAL A 127 13.40 -3.21 -10.56
CA VAL A 127 14.48 -2.44 -11.22
C VAL A 127 14.04 -1.05 -11.69
N ALA A 128 12.87 -0.92 -12.32
CA ALA A 128 12.36 0.38 -12.79
C ALA A 128 12.10 1.34 -11.61
N ASP A 129 11.52 0.84 -10.53
CA ASP A 129 11.24 1.63 -9.32
C ASP A 129 12.54 2.08 -8.63
N ILE A 130 13.55 1.20 -8.56
CA ILE A 130 14.87 1.52 -7.99
C ILE A 130 15.56 2.62 -8.82
N GLN A 131 15.59 2.47 -10.14
CA GLN A 131 16.23 3.41 -11.04
C GLN A 131 15.51 4.76 -11.05
N TRP A 132 14.17 4.76 -10.98
CA TRP A 132 13.38 5.97 -10.82
C TRP A 132 13.64 6.66 -9.48
N LEU A 133 13.61 5.92 -8.36
CA LEU A 133 13.81 6.48 -7.02
C LEU A 133 15.15 7.21 -6.92
N ALA A 134 16.18 6.62 -7.53
CA ALA A 134 17.50 7.22 -7.56
C ALA A 134 17.65 8.35 -8.59
N GLY A 135 17.00 8.23 -9.74
CA GLY A 135 16.93 9.31 -10.75
C GLY A 135 16.22 10.56 -10.22
N ALA A 136 15.21 10.37 -9.37
CA ALA A 136 14.46 11.43 -8.70
C ALA A 136 15.26 12.10 -7.56
N GLY A 137 16.43 11.56 -7.22
CA GLY A 137 17.27 12.06 -6.13
C GLY A 137 16.77 11.70 -4.73
N VAL A 138 15.87 10.71 -4.60
CA VAL A 138 15.40 10.24 -3.29
C VAL A 138 16.47 9.40 -2.59
N THR A 139 17.29 8.69 -3.36
CA THR A 139 18.42 7.90 -2.88
C THR A 139 19.60 7.98 -3.84
N GLU A 140 20.82 8.10 -3.31
CA GLU A 140 22.03 7.99 -4.14
C GLU A 140 22.59 6.56 -4.18
N GLY A 141 22.21 5.74 -3.20
CA GLY A 141 22.87 4.47 -2.89
C GLY A 141 24.25 4.70 -2.24
N TRP A 142 25.09 3.68 -2.25
CA TRP A 142 26.44 3.76 -1.69
C TRP A 142 27.46 3.78 -2.81
N LYS A 143 28.34 4.79 -2.82
CA LYS A 143 29.48 4.82 -3.75
C LYS A 143 30.45 3.69 -3.41
N VAL A 144 30.79 2.88 -4.40
CA VAL A 144 31.77 1.78 -4.27
C VAL A 144 32.72 1.84 -5.46
N GLY A 145 33.92 2.37 -5.23
CA GLY A 145 34.88 2.69 -6.28
C GLY A 145 34.31 3.71 -7.26
N ASN A 146 34.26 3.33 -8.55
CA ASN A 146 33.71 4.15 -9.63
C ASN A 146 32.22 3.90 -9.91
N SER A 147 31.54 3.07 -9.10
CA SER A 147 30.13 2.72 -9.26
C SER A 147 29.34 2.96 -7.96
N TYR A 148 28.07 2.60 -7.97
CA TYR A 148 27.17 2.66 -6.82
C TYR A 148 26.54 1.29 -6.54
N GLU A 149 26.15 1.04 -5.30
CA GLU A 149 25.30 -0.08 -4.90
C GLU A 149 23.98 0.44 -4.34
N PHE A 150 22.87 -0.23 -4.65
CA PHE A 150 21.56 0.07 -4.08
C PHE A 150 21.24 -0.77 -2.83
N ARG A 151 21.81 -1.97 -2.75
CA ARG A 151 21.65 -2.97 -1.68
C ARG A 151 20.19 -3.35 -1.46
N GLY A 152 19.52 -3.73 -2.54
CA GLY A 152 18.06 -3.91 -2.59
C GLY A 152 17.49 -4.97 -1.62
N MET A 153 18.30 -5.94 -1.19
CA MET A 153 17.93 -6.99 -0.24
C MET A 153 18.13 -6.61 1.24
N ASN A 154 18.78 -5.47 1.51
CA ASN A 154 18.93 -5.00 2.88
C ASN A 154 17.59 -4.49 3.41
N ASN A 155 17.39 -4.63 4.72
CA ASN A 155 16.26 -4.00 5.39
C ASN A 155 16.42 -2.48 5.32
N VAL A 156 15.30 -1.76 5.24
CA VAL A 156 15.31 -0.31 5.44
C VAL A 156 15.47 -0.02 6.93
N VAL A 157 16.59 0.60 7.31
CA VAL A 157 16.79 1.09 8.68
C VAL A 157 16.13 2.46 8.86
N ARG A 158 15.85 2.87 10.10
CA ARG A 158 15.08 4.10 10.40
C ARG A 158 15.70 5.37 9.79
N GLN A 159 17.03 5.47 9.76
CA GLN A 159 17.73 6.60 9.14
C GLN A 159 17.55 6.65 7.61
N ASP A 160 17.55 5.49 6.95
CA ASP A 160 17.32 5.39 5.50
C ASP A 160 15.88 5.80 5.20
N MET A 161 14.92 5.34 6.02
CA MET A 161 13.51 5.70 5.88
C MET A 161 13.31 7.22 6.05
N ALA A 162 13.96 7.84 7.04
CA ALA A 162 13.88 9.28 7.23
C ALA A 162 14.38 10.05 6.00
N ALA A 163 15.54 9.66 5.46
CA ALA A 163 16.08 10.27 4.24
C ALA A 163 15.14 10.08 3.04
N PHE A 164 14.61 8.87 2.84
CA PHE A 164 13.70 8.59 1.74
C PHE A 164 12.42 9.42 1.79
N LEU A 165 11.79 9.52 2.97
CA LEU A 165 10.55 10.28 3.14
C LEU A 165 10.79 11.78 2.92
N HIS A 166 11.84 12.34 3.51
CA HIS A 166 12.18 13.75 3.36
C HIS A 166 12.53 14.11 1.91
N HIS A 167 13.37 13.31 1.25
CA HIS A 167 13.75 13.57 -0.13
C HIS A 167 12.60 13.34 -1.11
N LEU A 168 11.73 12.34 -0.89
CA LEU A 168 10.54 12.17 -1.71
C LEU A 168 9.64 13.41 -1.64
N ASN A 169 9.43 13.96 -0.43
CA ASN A 169 8.69 15.19 -0.25
C ASN A 169 9.33 16.35 -1.05
N ASP A 170 10.60 16.66 -0.78
CA ASP A 170 11.25 17.86 -1.29
C ASP A 170 11.56 17.81 -2.79
N LYS A 171 11.89 16.62 -3.31
CA LYS A 171 12.35 16.45 -4.69
C LYS A 171 11.23 16.08 -5.64
N VAL A 172 10.14 15.50 -5.15
CA VAL A 172 9.08 14.92 -5.99
C VAL A 172 7.69 15.50 -5.69
N LEU A 173 7.25 15.48 -4.42
CA LEU A 173 5.86 15.79 -4.09
C LEU A 173 5.58 17.30 -3.91
N ALA A 174 6.54 18.06 -3.39
CA ALA A 174 6.39 19.50 -3.11
C ALA A 174 6.71 20.40 -4.32
N ARG A 175 7.07 19.83 -5.47
CA ARG A 175 7.33 20.54 -6.73
C ARG A 175 6.14 20.42 -7.66
#